data_AF-A0A3D4QFI2-F1
#
_entry.id   AF-A0A3D4QFI2-F1
#
_cell.length_a   1.000
_cell.length_b   1.000
_cell.length_c   1.000
_cell.angle_alpha   90.00
_cell.angle_beta   90.00
_cell.angle_gamma   90.00
#
_symmetry.space_group_name_H-M   'P 1'
#
loop_
_entity.id
_entity.type
_entity.pdbx_description
1 polymer ?
#
loop_
_entity_poly.entity_id
_entity_poly.type
_entity_poly.pdbx_seq_one_letter_code
_entity_poly.pdbx_strand_id
1 'polypeptide(L)'
;MNKQYLDLFEAEGLPVQLRHLNLIGYFTTSVGPQNEFVHLWSYDDLTDMERRRAARDADPDWAVYKKKSAGMLVKQENKLITPVSFSPLK
;
A
#
# COMPACT_ATOMS: atom_id res chain seq x y z
N MET A 1 -4.87 -9.18 -15.70
CA MET A 1 -4.10 -8.54 -14.62
C MET A 1 -2.63 -8.83 -14.83
N ASN A 2 -1.81 -7.80 -15.01
CA ASN A 2 -0.37 -7.95 -15.08
C ASN A 2 0.16 -8.35 -13.69
N LYS A 3 0.39 -9.65 -13.48
CA LYS A 3 0.83 -10.20 -12.18
C LYS A 3 2.22 -9.74 -11.77
N GLN A 4 3.04 -9.31 -12.73
CA GLN A 4 4.43 -8.94 -12.50
C GLN A 4 4.62 -7.89 -11.42
N TYR A 5 3.73 -6.89 -11.34
CA TYR A 5 3.79 -5.89 -10.28
C TYR A 5 3.48 -6.49 -8.90
N LEU A 6 2.42 -7.31 -8.81
CA LEU A 6 2.01 -7.93 -7.54
C LEU A 6 3.03 -8.95 -7.05
N ASP A 7 3.62 -9.73 -7.96
CA ASP A 7 4.68 -10.69 -7.62
C ASP A 7 5.93 -9.96 -7.08
N LEU A 8 6.33 -8.87 -7.73
CA LEU A 8 7.43 -8.02 -7.26
C LEU A 8 7.09 -7.33 -5.93
N PHE A 9 5.86 -6.85 -5.79
CA PHE A 9 5.40 -6.23 -4.57
C PHE A 9 5.40 -7.23 -3.42
N GLU A 10 4.85 -8.43 -3.59
CA GLU A 10 4.83 -9.48 -2.57
C GLU A 10 6.25 -9.89 -2.15
N ALA A 11 7.15 -10.06 -3.12
CA ALA A 11 8.53 -10.48 -2.86
C ALA A 11 9.39 -9.40 -2.19
N GLU A 12 9.25 -8.13 -2.60
CA GLU A 12 10.20 -7.07 -2.23
C GLU A 12 9.56 -5.85 -1.58
N GLY A 13 8.35 -5.45 -1.99
CA GLY A 13 7.70 -4.25 -1.48
C GLY A 13 6.93 -4.46 -0.17
N LEU A 14 6.22 -5.57 -0.05
CA LEU A 14 5.36 -5.92 1.07
C LEU A 14 6.19 -6.14 2.35
N PRO A 15 7.30 -6.91 2.35
CA PRO A 15 8.11 -7.08 3.55
C PRO A 15 8.59 -5.73 4.12
N VAL A 16 8.99 -4.81 3.26
CA VAL A 16 9.41 -3.45 3.66
C VAL A 16 8.23 -2.68 4.25
N GLN A 17 7.07 -2.68 3.58
CA GLN A 17 5.90 -1.98 4.12
C GLN A 17 5.45 -2.55 5.46
N LEU A 18 5.47 -3.87 5.66
CA LEU A 18 5.07 -4.50 6.92
C LEU A 18 6.02 -4.21 8.10
N ARG A 19 7.27 -3.80 7.84
CA ARG A 19 8.17 -3.30 8.91
C ARG A 19 7.69 -1.98 9.51
N HIS A 20 6.97 -1.16 8.73
CA HIS A 20 6.64 0.22 9.09
C HIS A 20 5.13 0.47 9.20
N LEU A 21 4.32 -0.26 8.45
CA LEU A 21 2.89 -0.04 8.23
C LEU A 21 2.08 -1.28 8.61
N ASN A 22 0.82 -1.07 9.00
CA ASN A 22 -0.10 -2.15 9.33
C ASN A 22 -1.09 -2.40 8.17
N LEU A 23 -0.96 -3.55 7.50
CA LEU A 23 -1.84 -3.94 6.39
C LEU A 23 -3.17 -4.45 6.94
N ILE A 24 -4.28 -3.88 6.46
CA ILE A 24 -5.63 -4.34 6.75
C ILE A 24 -6.14 -5.29 5.65
N GLY A 25 -5.79 -5.01 4.40
CA GLY A 25 -6.21 -5.85 3.28
C GLY A 25 -5.65 -5.39 1.95
N TYR A 26 -5.56 -6.32 1.02
CA TYR A 26 -5.07 -6.10 -0.34
C TYR A 26 -5.97 -6.86 -1.31
N PHE A 27 -6.47 -6.18 -2.33
CA PHE A 27 -7.56 -6.65 -3.18
C PHE A 27 -7.29 -6.32 -4.63
N THR A 28 -7.97 -7.03 -5.54
CA THR A 28 -7.94 -6.76 -6.97
C THR A 28 -9.35 -6.48 -7.45
N THR A 29 -9.53 -5.47 -8.29
CA THR A 29 -10.85 -5.06 -8.77
C THR A 29 -11.37 -6.05 -9.82
N SER A 30 -12.48 -6.74 -9.51
CA SER A 30 -13.14 -7.67 -10.45
C SER A 30 -14.22 -6.99 -11.31
N VAL A 31 -14.91 -5.99 -10.75
CA VAL A 31 -15.94 -5.19 -11.44
C VAL A 31 -15.65 -3.72 -11.17
N GLY A 32 -15.51 -2.92 -12.23
CA GLY A 32 -15.03 -1.53 -12.16
C GLY A 32 -13.76 -1.31 -13.01
N PRO A 33 -12.87 -0.38 -12.60
CA PRO A 33 -11.58 -0.18 -13.26
C PRO A 33 -10.79 -1.48 -13.37
N GLN A 34 -10.31 -1.79 -14.58
CA GLN A 34 -9.59 -3.02 -14.86
C GLN A 34 -8.09 -2.86 -14.56
N ASN A 35 -7.42 -3.95 -14.19
CA ASN A 35 -6.00 -3.96 -13.78
C ASN A 35 -5.70 -3.02 -12.60
N GLU A 36 -6.66 -2.87 -11.69
CA GLU A 36 -6.54 -2.10 -10.46
C GLU A 36 -6.39 -3.04 -9.27
N PHE A 37 -5.58 -2.62 -8.31
CA PHE A 37 -5.52 -3.21 -6.98
C PHE A 37 -5.79 -2.13 -5.93
N VAL A 38 -6.39 -2.54 -4.82
CA VAL A 38 -6.79 -1.67 -3.72
C VAL A 38 -6.20 -2.24 -2.45
N HIS A 39 -5.55 -1.38 -1.66
CA HIS A 39 -4.95 -1.79 -0.40
C HIS A 39 -5.34 -0.82 0.72
N LEU A 40 -5.57 -1.37 1.92
CA LEU A 40 -5.93 -0.62 3.10
C LEU A 40 -4.83 -0.75 4.15
N TRP A 41 -4.40 0.39 4.68
CA TRP A 41 -3.41 0.50 5.75
C TRP A 41 -4.02 1.26 6.91
N SER A 42 -3.83 0.79 8.14
CA SER A 42 -4.29 1.51 9.33
C SER A 42 -3.18 2.35 9.94
N TYR A 43 -3.60 3.45 10.56
CA TYR A 43 -2.77 4.41 11.28
C TYR A 43 -3.54 4.87 12.50
N ASP A 44 -2.82 5.18 13.58
CA ASP A 44 -3.46 5.65 14.81
C ASP A 44 -4.02 7.07 14.63
N ASP A 45 -3.25 7.93 13.94
CA ASP A 45 -3.63 9.27 13.52
C ASP A 45 -2.80 9.75 12.31
N LEU A 46 -2.95 11.01 11.92
CA LEU A 46 -2.21 11.60 10.80
C LEU A 46 -0.71 11.75 11.09
N THR A 47 -0.33 12.03 12.33
CA THR A 47 1.08 12.16 12.72
C THR A 47 1.78 10.80 12.69
N ASP A 48 1.11 9.74 13.14
CA ASP A 48 1.57 8.37 13.02
C ASP A 48 1.72 7.95 11.56
N MET A 49 0.75 8.32 10.70
CA MET A 49 0.84 8.09 9.26
C MET A 49 2.09 8.74 8.65
N GLU A 50 2.32 10.02 8.93
CA GLU A 50 3.48 10.75 8.42
C GLU A 50 4.79 10.12 8.90
N ARG A 51 4.90 9.82 10.20
CA ARG A 51 6.08 9.19 10.79
C ARG A 51 6.39 7.83 10.16
N ARG A 52 5.39 6.96 10.02
CA ARG A 52 5.58 5.62 9.45
C ARG A 52 5.88 5.66 7.96
N ARG A 53 5.26 6.57 7.20
CA ARG A 53 5.58 6.77 5.77
C ARG A 53 6.99 7.30 5.59
N ALA A 54 7.43 8.25 6.42
CA ALA A 54 8.80 8.74 6.41
C ALA A 54 9.81 7.62 6.73
N ALA A 55 9.52 6.77 7.72
CA ALA A 55 10.36 5.61 8.05
C ALA A 55 10.45 4.60 6.89
N ARG A 56 9.32 4.26 6.26
CA ARG A 56 9.30 3.44 5.03
C ARG A 56 10.11 4.09 3.91
N ASP A 57 9.94 5.38 3.69
CA ASP A 57 10.60 6.09 2.59
C ASP A 57 12.12 6.22 2.79
N ALA A 58 12.59 6.15 4.04
CA ALA A 58 14.00 6.10 4.41
C ALA A 58 14.60 4.68 4.42
N ASP A 59 13.79 3.63 4.34
CA ASP A 59 14.26 2.24 4.29
C ASP A 59 15.00 2.00 2.95
N PRO A 60 16.27 1.54 2.97
CA PRO A 60 17.06 1.37 1.75
C PRO A 60 16.45 0.34 0.79
N ASP A 61 15.79 -0.70 1.30
CA ASP A 61 15.13 -1.72 0.48
C ASP A 61 13.92 -1.14 -0.26
N TRP A 62 13.28 -0.11 0.31
CA TRP A 62 12.17 0.59 -0.34
C TRP A 62 12.64 1.33 -1.60
N ALA A 63 13.82 1.95 -1.56
CA ALA A 63 14.40 2.60 -2.72
C ALA A 63 14.73 1.60 -3.84
N VAL A 64 15.24 0.41 -3.48
CA VAL A 64 15.50 -0.69 -4.41
C VAL A 64 14.21 -1.17 -5.07
N TYR A 65 13.17 -1.43 -4.27
CA TYR A 65 11.86 -1.82 -4.79
C TYR A 65 11.29 -0.76 -5.74
N LYS A 66 11.27 0.51 -5.33
CA LYS A 66 10.75 1.63 -6.18
C LYS A 66 11.45 1.71 -7.53
N LYS A 67 12.76 1.45 -7.57
CA LYS A 67 13.52 1.43 -8.82
C LYS A 67 13.09 0.27 -9.74
N LYS A 68 12.86 -0.91 -9.18
CA LYS A 68 12.41 -2.09 -9.94
C LYS A 68 10.97 -1.98 -10.42
N SER A 69 10.10 -1.37 -9.62
CA SER A 69 8.68 -1.17 -9.96
C SER A 69 8.42 0.07 -10.82
N ALA A 70 9.46 0.83 -11.18
CA ALA A 70 9.32 2.09 -11.91
C ALA A 70 8.64 1.85 -13.28
N GLY A 71 7.64 2.67 -13.60
CA GLY A 71 6.89 2.55 -14.86
C GLY A 71 5.84 1.45 -14.91
N MET A 72 5.73 0.59 -13.88
CA MET A 72 4.70 -0.45 -13.83
C MET A 72 3.31 0.08 -13.43
N LEU A 73 3.23 1.27 -12.83
CA LEU A 73 1.99 1.91 -12.39
C LEU A 73 1.67 3.13 -13.28
N VAL A 74 0.44 3.16 -13.81
CA VAL A 74 -0.05 4.24 -14.68
C VAL A 74 -0.76 5.35 -13.89
N LYS A 75 -1.51 4.97 -12.86
CA LYS A 75 -2.26 5.89 -11.99
C LYS A 75 -2.19 5.39 -10.55
N GLN A 76 -2.10 6.32 -9.59
CA GLN A 76 -2.26 6.05 -8.16
C GLN A 76 -3.23 7.05 -7.56
N GLU A 77 -4.08 6.60 -6.65
CA GLU A 77 -5.05 7.43 -5.91
C GLU A 77 -5.10 6.94 -4.46
N ASN A 78 -5.08 7.85 -3.50
CA ASN A 78 -5.17 7.54 -2.07
C ASN A 78 -6.31 8.32 -1.45
N LYS A 79 -6.99 7.72 -0.46
CA LYS A 79 -8.00 8.39 0.35
C LYS A 79 -7.71 8.14 1.83
N LEU A 80 -7.97 9.15 2.66
CA LEU A 80 -8.05 8.98 4.10
C LEU A 80 -9.52 8.74 4.44
N ILE A 81 -9.77 7.67 5.17
CA ILE A 81 -11.11 7.27 5.59
C ILE A 81 -11.12 7.08 7.09
N THR A 82 -12.23 7.44 7.72
CA THR A 82 -12.46 7.20 9.15
C THR A 82 -13.60 6.21 9.27
N PRO A 83 -13.46 5.13 10.06
CA PRO A 83 -14.56 4.20 10.29
C PRO A 83 -15.73 4.90 10.97
N VAL A 84 -16.94 4.68 10.46
CA VAL A 84 -18.18 5.11 11.13
C VAL A 84 -18.48 4.23 12.35
N SER A 85 -19.42 4.67 13.21
CA SER A 85 -19.68 4.04 14.51
C SER A 85 -19.94 2.53 14.47
N PHE A 86 -20.64 2.05 13.44
CA PHE A 86 -20.98 0.63 13.26
C PHE A 86 -19.98 -0.15 12.41
N SER A 87 -18.89 0.46 11.95
CA SER A 87 -17.82 -0.27 11.26
C SER A 87 -17.20 -1.31 12.21
N PRO A 88 -17.05 -2.58 11.78
CA PRO A 88 -16.40 -3.61 12.57
C PRO A 88 -14.88 -3.39 12.65
N LEU A 89 -14.29 -2.76 11.62
CA LEU A 89 -12.93 -2.28 11.64
C LEU A 89 -12.90 -0.94 12.41
N LYS A 90 -12.08 -0.86 13.45
CA LYS A 90 -11.88 0.32 14.29
C LYS A 90 -10.55 0.98 13.98
#